data_AF-A0A955EU13-F1
#
_entry.id   AF-A0A955EU13-F1
#
_cell.length_a   1.000
_cell.length_b   1.000
_cell.length_c   1.000
_cell.angle_alpha   90.00
_cell.angle_beta   90.00
_cell.angle_gamma   90.00
#
_symmetry.space_group_name_H-M   'P 1'
#
loop_
_entity.id
_entity.type
_entity.pdbx_description
1 polymer ?
#
loop_
_entity_poly.entity_id
_entity_poly.type
_entity_poly.pdbx_seq_one_letter_code
_entity_poly.pdbx_strand_id
1 'polypeptide(L)'
;SGPARKLAQFKEMMERLRSSAKTLPLEDLPGMVLDESGYLEMLRADDSPEADARRENLQELVGSIQQFAEEHDEPTLASFLEDVTLASVADEQSDGAKVTLMTVHAAKGLEFDTVMVTGLEERMFPMRGTDPAEDPEEMEEERRLAYVAFTRARQRLILSYASVRHIYGQVRPGDPSRFVLDVPREDAVWIGVEPRRSGMASARPYRPDPWDRP
;
A
#
# COMPACT_ATOMS: atom_id res chain seq x y z
N SER A 1 36.78 13.04 17.30
CA SER A 1 35.70 12.05 17.48
C SER A 1 35.77 11.56 18.91
N GLY A 2 34.81 11.90 19.76
CA GLY A 2 34.77 11.49 21.16
C GLY A 2 33.32 11.38 21.65
N PRO A 3 33.01 10.53 22.64
CA PRO A 3 31.64 10.30 23.11
C PRO A 3 30.89 11.58 23.51
N ALA A 4 31.57 12.51 24.19
CA ALA A 4 30.99 13.79 24.61
C ALA A 4 30.55 14.66 23.43
N ARG A 5 31.34 14.70 22.34
CA ARG A 5 30.99 15.47 21.13
C ARG A 5 29.79 14.87 20.40
N LYS A 6 29.71 13.53 20.32
CA LYS A 6 28.57 12.83 19.71
C LYS A 6 27.28 13.10 20.49
N LEU A 7 27.35 13.05 21.83
CA LEU A 7 26.20 13.34 22.68
C LEU A 7 25.74 14.80 22.56
N ALA A 8 26.69 15.75 22.48
CA ALA A 8 26.37 17.15 22.25
C ALA A 8 25.64 17.37 20.91
N GLN A 9 26.12 16.76 19.83
CA GLN A 9 25.47 16.82 18.51
C GLN A 9 24.05 16.25 18.53
N PHE A 10 23.85 15.12 19.20
CA PHE A 10 22.51 14.54 19.37
C PHE A 10 21.59 15.47 20.17
N LYS A 11 22.08 16.06 21.27
CA LYS A 11 21.32 17.03 22.08
C LYS A 11 20.89 18.24 21.24
N GLU A 12 21.80 18.81 20.46
CA GLU A 12 21.52 19.94 19.57
C GLU A 12 20.45 19.58 18.52
N MET A 13 20.54 18.40 17.92
CA MET A 13 19.52 17.90 16.99
C MET A 13 18.14 17.81 17.66
N MET A 14 18.06 17.18 18.83
CA MET A 14 16.80 17.06 19.57
C MET A 14 16.22 18.43 19.99
N GLU A 15 17.07 19.39 20.36
CA GLU A 15 16.65 20.75 20.69
C GLU A 15 16.08 21.49 19.45
N ARG A 16 16.71 21.32 18.28
CA ARG A 16 16.18 21.86 17.00
C ARG A 16 14.83 21.24 16.64
N LEU A 17 14.71 19.91 16.70
CA LEU A 17 13.46 19.23 16.40
C LEU A 17 12.34 19.66 17.35
N ARG A 18 12.62 19.79 18.65
CA ARG A 18 11.66 20.26 19.65
C ARG A 18 11.20 21.70 19.39
N SER A 19 12.09 22.57 18.92
CA SER A 19 11.73 23.95 18.56
C SER A 19 10.85 23.97 17.31
N SER A 20 11.20 23.16 16.32
CA SER A 20 10.49 23.08 15.04
C SER A 20 9.08 22.51 15.22
N ALA A 21 8.91 21.50 16.09
CA ALA A 21 7.60 20.94 16.46
C ALA A 21 6.61 21.95 17.06
N LYS A 22 7.07 23.14 17.47
CA LYS A 22 6.21 24.22 18.00
C LYS A 22 5.90 25.31 16.99
N THR A 23 6.59 25.33 15.85
CA THR A 23 6.61 26.47 14.92
C THR A 23 6.32 26.08 13.48
N LEU A 24 6.66 24.87 13.08
CA LEU A 24 6.34 24.34 11.76
C LEU A 24 4.93 23.74 11.74
N PRO A 25 4.25 23.80 10.58
CA PRO A 25 3.07 22.97 10.30
C PRO A 25 3.37 21.49 10.54
N LEU A 26 2.36 20.71 10.96
CA LEU A 26 2.54 19.31 11.32
C LEU A 26 3.03 18.48 10.12
N GLU A 27 2.55 18.78 8.93
CA GLU A 27 2.89 18.12 7.67
C GLU A 27 4.37 18.23 7.29
N ASP A 28 5.08 19.25 7.78
CA ASP A 28 6.51 19.47 7.49
C ASP A 28 7.44 18.76 8.48
N LEU A 29 6.95 18.44 9.69
CA LEU A 29 7.76 17.84 10.76
C LEU A 29 8.36 16.47 10.41
N PRO A 30 7.65 15.53 9.77
CA PRO A 30 8.18 14.21 9.46
C PRO A 30 9.41 14.27 8.54
N GLY A 31 9.37 15.12 7.51
CA GLY A 31 10.49 15.30 6.59
C GLY A 31 11.73 15.81 7.32
N MET A 32 11.57 16.82 8.18
CA MET A 32 12.67 17.35 8.98
C MET A 32 13.29 16.31 9.91
N VAL A 33 12.47 15.48 10.57
CA VAL A 33 12.95 14.40 11.45
C VAL A 33 13.74 13.36 10.65
N LEU A 34 13.23 12.94 9.49
CA LEU A 34 13.86 11.94 8.65
C LEU A 34 15.21 12.41 8.08
N ASP A 35 15.30 13.68 7.71
CA ASP A 35 16.52 14.29 7.17
C ASP A 35 17.55 14.58 8.27
N GLU A 36 17.18 15.26 9.37
CA GLU A 36 18.12 15.65 10.43
C GLU A 36 18.67 14.44 11.20
N SER A 37 17.88 13.37 11.33
CA SER A 37 18.35 12.13 11.97
C SER A 37 19.31 11.32 11.09
N GLY A 38 19.37 11.60 9.78
CA GLY A 38 20.10 10.80 8.79
C GLY A 38 19.44 9.45 8.51
N TYR A 39 18.23 9.19 9.01
CA TYR A 39 17.56 7.90 8.85
C TYR A 39 17.20 7.63 7.39
N LEU A 40 16.74 8.65 6.67
CA LEU A 40 16.41 8.52 5.26
C LEU A 40 17.66 8.29 4.39
N GLU A 41 18.77 8.97 4.71
CA GLU A 41 20.06 8.75 4.04
C GLU A 41 20.58 7.33 4.29
N MET A 42 20.49 6.85 5.54
CA MET A 42 20.86 5.48 5.90
C MET A 42 20.08 4.45 5.08
N LEU A 43 18.76 4.64 4.91
CA LEU A 43 17.93 3.73 4.12
C LEU A 43 18.14 3.86 2.60
N ARG A 44 18.61 5.02 2.11
CA ARG A 44 18.96 5.22 0.70
C ARG A 44 20.32 4.62 0.34
N ALA A 45 21.21 4.48 1.32
CA ALA A 45 22.51 3.85 1.13
C ALA A 45 22.44 2.31 1.13
N ASP A 46 21.27 1.75 1.44
CA ASP A 46 21.01 0.31 1.48
C ASP A 46 20.06 -0.07 0.31
N ASP A 47 20.60 -0.85 -0.63
CA ASP A 47 19.90 -1.33 -1.83
C ASP A 47 19.15 -2.66 -1.59
N SER A 48 18.94 -3.06 -0.33
CA SER A 48 18.19 -4.27 -0.01
C SER A 48 16.68 -4.08 -0.16
N PRO A 49 15.93 -5.15 -0.50
CA PRO A 49 14.47 -5.10 -0.51
C PRO A 49 13.85 -4.73 0.85
N GLU A 50 14.53 -5.03 1.96
CA GLU A 50 14.09 -4.63 3.29
C GLU A 50 14.17 -3.10 3.47
N ALA A 51 15.24 -2.48 2.97
CA ALA A 51 15.39 -1.03 3.00
C ALA A 51 14.34 -0.33 2.11
N ASP A 52 14.04 -0.87 0.93
CA ASP A 52 12.94 -0.40 0.09
C ASP A 52 11.59 -0.45 0.81
N ALA A 53 11.24 -1.60 1.39
CA ALA A 53 9.99 -1.76 2.16
C ALA A 53 9.92 -0.79 3.36
N ARG A 54 11.04 -0.54 4.04
CA ARG A 54 11.11 0.45 5.12
C ARG A 54 10.91 1.88 4.60
N ARG A 55 11.47 2.24 3.46
CA ARG A 55 11.27 3.56 2.83
C ARG A 55 9.80 3.77 2.43
N GLU A 56 9.16 2.74 1.89
CA GLU A 56 7.73 2.75 1.58
C GLU A 56 6.87 2.97 2.83
N ASN A 57 7.14 2.23 3.92
CA ASN A 57 6.44 2.41 5.19
C ASN A 57 6.59 3.83 5.77
N LEU A 58 7.78 4.44 5.62
CA LEU A 58 7.99 5.83 6.02
C LEU A 58 7.18 6.81 5.16
N GLN A 59 7.07 6.57 3.85
CA GLN A 59 6.24 7.41 2.97
C GLN A 59 4.76 7.32 3.35
N GLU A 60 4.27 6.14 3.73
CA GLU A 60 2.92 5.98 4.27
C GLU A 60 2.73 6.72 5.59
N LEU A 61 3.70 6.66 6.51
CA LEU A 61 3.65 7.43 7.76
C LEU A 61 3.62 8.94 7.51
N VAL A 62 4.41 9.44 6.55
CA VAL A 62 4.36 10.87 6.17
C VAL A 62 2.99 11.21 5.59
N GLY A 63 2.44 10.34 4.72
CA GLY A 63 1.12 10.50 4.13
C GLY A 63 0.00 10.52 5.17
N SER A 64 0.04 9.66 6.19
CA SER A 64 -0.97 9.64 7.25
C SER A 64 -0.92 10.89 8.12
N ILE A 65 0.26 11.44 8.39
CA ILE A 65 0.42 12.71 9.11
C ILE A 65 -0.11 13.88 8.27
N GLN A 66 0.15 13.89 6.96
CA GLN A 66 -0.39 14.90 6.04
C GLN A 66 -1.92 14.85 5.99
N GLN A 67 -2.50 13.66 5.85
CA GLN A 67 -3.94 13.47 5.86
C GLN A 67 -4.56 13.94 7.20
N PHE A 68 -3.95 13.57 8.33
CA PHE A 68 -4.39 14.04 9.64
C PHE A 68 -4.34 15.59 9.73
N ALA A 69 -3.31 16.21 9.18
CA ALA A 69 -3.20 17.67 9.16
C ALA A 69 -4.28 18.32 8.28
N GLU A 70 -4.70 17.69 7.19
CA GLU A 70 -5.79 18.17 6.32
C GLU A 70 -7.18 18.00 6.95
N GLU A 71 -7.39 16.97 7.76
CA GLU A 71 -8.68 16.63 8.37
C GLU A 71 -9.00 17.39 9.67
N HIS A 72 -8.00 18.08 10.26
CA HIS A 72 -8.12 18.74 11.55
C HIS A 72 -7.83 20.25 11.47
N ASP A 73 -8.61 21.07 12.17
CA ASP A 73 -8.47 22.54 12.14
C ASP A 73 -7.18 23.05 12.83
N GLU A 74 -6.75 22.39 13.92
CA GLU A 74 -5.55 22.73 14.68
C GLU A 74 -4.70 21.47 14.93
N PRO A 75 -4.08 20.91 13.88
CA PRO A 75 -3.35 19.66 13.99
C PRO A 75 -2.04 19.88 14.76
N THR A 76 -1.80 19.04 15.77
CA THR A 76 -0.56 19.03 16.53
C THR A 76 0.06 17.64 16.53
N LEU A 77 1.38 17.56 16.75
CA LEU A 77 2.05 16.26 16.93
C LEU A 77 1.43 15.49 18.11
N ALA A 78 1.03 16.18 19.17
CA ALA A 78 0.42 15.55 20.34
C ALA A 78 -0.95 14.93 20.00
N SER A 79 -1.81 15.65 19.27
CA SER A 79 -3.12 15.13 18.87
C SER A 79 -3.01 13.98 17.88
N PHE A 80 -2.05 14.02 16.95
CA PHE A 80 -1.78 12.89 16.05
C PHE A 80 -1.33 11.64 16.83
N LEU A 81 -0.40 11.79 17.77
CA LEU A 81 0.08 10.67 18.59
C LEU A 81 -1.02 10.10 19.49
N GLU A 82 -1.94 10.93 19.97
CA GLU A 82 -3.11 10.50 20.72
C GLU A 82 -4.05 9.65 19.85
N ASP A 83 -4.35 10.10 18.63
CA ASP A 83 -5.20 9.37 17.67
C ASP A 83 -4.63 7.99 17.31
N VAL A 84 -3.33 7.93 16.99
CA VAL A 84 -2.62 6.67 16.71
C VAL A 84 -2.66 5.72 17.92
N THR A 85 -2.50 6.26 19.13
CA THR A 85 -2.54 5.46 20.37
C THR A 85 -3.95 4.91 20.62
N LEU A 86 -5.00 5.71 20.43
CA LEU A 86 -6.39 5.27 20.57
C LEU A 86 -6.74 4.15 19.58
N ALA A 87 -6.33 4.27 18.32
CA ALA A 87 -6.56 3.26 17.30
C ALA A 87 -5.92 1.90 17.67
N SER A 88 -4.68 1.92 18.17
CA SER A 88 -3.96 0.69 18.55
C SER A 88 -4.57 -0.03 19.77
N VAL A 89 -5.08 0.69 20.76
CA VAL A 89 -5.73 0.09 21.94
C VAL A 89 -7.07 -0.56 21.58
N ALA A 90 -7.81 0.03 20.64
CA ALA A 90 -9.07 -0.53 20.16
C ALA A 90 -8.88 -1.90 19.46
N ASP A 91 -7.77 -2.09 18.75
CA ASP A 91 -7.43 -3.35 18.09
C ASP A 91 -7.17 -4.50 19.07
N GLU A 92 -6.53 -4.22 20.22
CA GLU A 92 -6.20 -5.23 21.24
C GLU A 92 -7.41 -5.72 22.04
N GLN A 93 -8.42 -4.88 22.25
CA GLN A 93 -9.54 -5.16 23.17
C GLN A 93 -10.77 -5.82 22.51
N SER A 94 -10.77 -6.05 21.19
CA SER A 94 -11.91 -6.68 20.52
C SER A 94 -11.92 -8.19 20.76
N ASP A 95 -12.87 -8.70 21.54
CA ASP A 95 -13.07 -10.15 21.81
C ASP A 95 -14.16 -10.76 20.89
N GLY A 96 -14.43 -10.11 19.76
CA GLY A 96 -15.49 -10.47 18.81
C GLY A 96 -15.00 -11.15 17.54
N ALA A 97 -15.92 -11.44 16.61
CA ALA A 97 -15.58 -11.91 15.27
C ALA A 97 -14.71 -10.87 14.56
N LYS A 98 -13.51 -11.29 14.11
CA LYS A 98 -12.54 -10.41 13.43
C LYS A 98 -12.47 -10.73 11.94
N VAL A 99 -12.09 -9.72 11.17
CA VAL A 99 -11.67 -9.88 9.77
C VAL A 99 -10.16 -10.06 9.78
N THR A 100 -9.65 -11.04 9.02
CA THR A 100 -8.21 -11.24 8.88
C THR A 100 -7.68 -10.47 7.69
N LEU A 101 -6.76 -9.53 7.92
CA LEU A 101 -5.98 -8.88 6.87
C LEU A 101 -4.63 -9.59 6.71
N MET A 102 -4.23 -9.83 5.47
CA MET A 102 -2.94 -10.44 5.13
C MET A 102 -2.57 -10.12 3.68
N THR A 103 -1.30 -10.29 3.35
CA THR A 103 -0.83 -10.22 1.96
C THR A 103 -1.24 -11.47 1.18
N VAL A 104 -1.30 -11.39 -0.15
CA VAL A 104 -1.59 -12.56 -1.02
C VAL A 104 -0.63 -13.71 -0.75
N HIS A 105 0.65 -13.41 -0.54
CA HIS A 105 1.68 -14.39 -0.19
C HIS A 105 1.38 -15.13 1.12
N ALA A 106 0.96 -14.40 2.16
CA ALA A 106 0.62 -14.99 3.46
C ALA A 106 -0.66 -15.83 3.43
N ALA A 107 -1.53 -15.62 2.43
CA ALA A 107 -2.76 -16.38 2.26
C ALA A 107 -2.54 -17.78 1.65
N LYS A 108 -1.31 -18.11 1.19
CA LYS A 108 -1.00 -19.39 0.55
C LYS A 108 -1.29 -20.56 1.50
N GLY A 109 -2.14 -21.49 1.06
CA GLY A 109 -2.53 -22.68 1.84
C GLY A 109 -3.67 -22.43 2.84
N LEU A 110 -4.17 -21.20 2.95
CA LEU A 110 -5.37 -20.87 3.71
C LEU A 110 -6.60 -20.83 2.80
N GLU A 111 -7.80 -20.93 3.37
CA GLU A 111 -9.06 -20.79 2.66
C GLU A 111 -10.12 -20.17 3.58
N PHE A 112 -11.00 -19.35 3.01
CA PHE A 112 -12.03 -18.62 3.75
C PHE A 112 -13.36 -18.64 2.98
N ASP A 113 -14.48 -18.59 3.70
CA ASP A 113 -15.81 -18.59 3.06
C ASP A 113 -16.02 -17.35 2.18
N THR A 114 -15.56 -16.19 2.65
CA THR A 114 -15.55 -14.94 1.88
C THR A 114 -14.14 -14.38 1.84
N VAL A 115 -13.65 -14.03 0.65
CA VAL A 115 -12.38 -13.33 0.45
C VAL A 115 -12.64 -12.04 -0.31
N MET A 116 -12.05 -10.95 0.19
CA MET A 116 -12.01 -9.68 -0.52
C MET A 116 -10.58 -9.38 -0.93
N VAL A 117 -10.36 -9.24 -2.24
CA VAL A 117 -9.08 -8.81 -2.80
C VAL A 117 -9.21 -7.33 -3.17
N THR A 118 -8.32 -6.51 -2.62
CA THR A 118 -8.32 -5.06 -2.78
C THR A 118 -7.07 -4.61 -3.52
N GLY A 119 -7.08 -3.37 -4.03
CA GLY A 119 -5.93 -2.81 -4.75
C GLY A 119 -5.66 -3.49 -6.10
N LEU A 120 -6.69 -4.05 -6.74
CA LEU A 120 -6.60 -4.64 -8.07
C LEU A 120 -6.55 -3.55 -9.14
N GLU A 121 -5.46 -2.79 -9.12
CA GLU A 121 -5.17 -1.67 -10.01
C GLU A 121 -3.93 -2.00 -10.84
N GLU A 122 -3.89 -1.58 -12.11
CA GLU A 122 -2.66 -1.62 -12.89
C GLU A 122 -1.56 -0.85 -12.16
N ARG A 123 -0.33 -1.37 -12.15
CA ARG A 123 0.81 -0.81 -11.40
C ARG A 123 0.66 -0.89 -9.87
N MET A 124 -0.27 -1.69 -9.36
CA MET A 124 -0.38 -2.09 -7.95
C MET A 124 -0.47 -3.60 -7.84
N PHE A 125 -1.42 -4.21 -8.57
CA PHE A 125 -1.50 -5.65 -8.75
C PHE A 125 -2.08 -5.95 -10.14
N PRO A 126 -1.23 -6.13 -11.17
CA PRO A 126 0.20 -6.43 -11.10
C PRO A 126 1.09 -5.25 -10.67
N MET A 127 2.22 -5.55 -10.00
CA MET A 127 3.17 -4.53 -9.52
C MET A 127 3.78 -3.69 -10.67
N ARG A 128 4.28 -2.49 -10.33
CA ARG A 128 5.00 -1.62 -11.28
C ARG A 128 6.26 -2.30 -11.81
N GLY A 129 6.51 -2.14 -13.11
CA GLY A 129 7.69 -2.70 -13.78
C GLY A 129 7.38 -3.98 -14.56
N THR A 130 6.28 -4.64 -14.23
CA THR A 130 5.85 -5.85 -14.93
C THR A 130 5.06 -5.51 -16.19
N ASP A 131 5.77 -5.08 -17.25
CA ASP A 131 5.19 -4.96 -18.59
C ASP A 131 5.23 -6.33 -19.29
N PRO A 132 4.10 -6.90 -19.76
CA PRO A 132 4.11 -8.17 -20.49
C PRO A 132 5.00 -8.19 -21.73
N ALA A 133 5.29 -7.03 -22.31
CA ALA A 133 6.18 -6.91 -23.46
C ALA A 133 7.66 -6.97 -23.05
N GLU A 134 7.99 -6.55 -21.83
CA GLU A 134 9.36 -6.48 -21.32
C GLU A 134 9.71 -7.70 -20.45
N ASP A 135 8.81 -8.12 -19.56
CA ASP A 135 8.96 -9.27 -18.66
C ASP A 135 7.69 -10.15 -18.61
N PRO A 136 7.54 -11.07 -19.59
CA PRO A 136 6.42 -12.01 -19.61
C PRO A 136 6.43 -12.98 -18.42
N GLU A 137 7.61 -13.37 -17.92
CA GLU A 137 7.73 -14.37 -16.85
C GLU A 137 7.27 -13.81 -15.50
N GLU A 138 7.68 -12.57 -15.19
CA GLU A 138 7.22 -11.87 -13.99
C GLU A 138 5.70 -11.61 -14.05
N MET A 139 5.15 -11.27 -15.22
CA MET A 139 3.70 -11.14 -15.41
C MET A 139 2.95 -12.44 -15.17
N GLU A 140 3.53 -13.58 -15.58
CA GLU A 140 2.95 -14.88 -15.29
C GLU A 140 3.02 -15.23 -13.79
N GLU A 141 4.06 -14.80 -13.07
CA GLU A 141 4.13 -14.97 -11.61
C GLU A 141 3.07 -14.13 -10.90
N GLU A 142 2.90 -12.86 -11.26
CA GLU A 142 1.83 -12.00 -10.74
C GLU A 142 0.44 -12.59 -11.01
N ARG A 143 0.24 -13.19 -12.19
CA ARG A 143 -0.99 -13.91 -12.53
C ARG A 143 -1.20 -15.15 -11.65
N ARG A 144 -0.14 -15.91 -11.34
CA ARG A 144 -0.20 -17.03 -10.40
C ARG A 144 -0.55 -16.55 -8.99
N LEU A 145 -0.02 -15.40 -8.56
CA LEU A 145 -0.40 -14.78 -7.29
C LEU A 145 -1.89 -14.39 -7.28
N ALA A 146 -2.40 -13.77 -8.34
CA ALA A 146 -3.82 -13.43 -8.46
C ALA A 146 -4.70 -14.69 -8.40
N TYR A 147 -4.31 -15.76 -9.09
CA TYR A 147 -5.00 -17.04 -9.00
C TYR A 147 -5.03 -17.60 -7.58
N VAL A 148 -3.89 -17.57 -6.89
CA VAL A 148 -3.83 -18.00 -5.49
C VAL A 148 -4.81 -17.19 -4.65
N ALA A 149 -4.79 -15.85 -4.75
CA ALA A 149 -5.70 -14.97 -4.03
C ALA A 149 -7.18 -15.30 -4.29
N PHE A 150 -7.57 -15.47 -5.55
CA PHE A 150 -8.96 -15.69 -5.96
C PHE A 150 -9.47 -17.04 -5.47
N THR A 151 -8.62 -18.07 -5.57
CA THR A 151 -8.95 -19.44 -5.12
C THR A 151 -8.90 -19.64 -3.62
N ARG A 152 -8.55 -18.62 -2.82
CA ARG A 152 -8.71 -18.70 -1.35
C ARG A 152 -10.18 -18.62 -0.94
N ALA A 153 -11.06 -18.11 -1.82
CA ALA A 153 -12.50 -18.01 -1.59
C ALA A 153 -13.22 -19.34 -1.80
N ARG A 154 -14.00 -19.79 -0.81
CA ARG A 154 -14.85 -20.99 -0.94
C ARG A 154 -16.25 -20.68 -1.48
N GLN A 155 -16.84 -19.56 -1.05
CA GLN A 155 -18.23 -19.22 -1.39
C GLN A 155 -18.34 -17.90 -2.13
N ARG A 156 -17.60 -16.87 -1.70
CA ARG A 156 -17.71 -15.52 -2.26
C ARG A 156 -16.36 -14.85 -2.40
N LEU A 157 -16.10 -14.39 -3.62
CA LEU A 157 -14.95 -13.57 -3.97
C LEU A 157 -15.43 -12.15 -4.29
N ILE A 158 -14.84 -11.16 -3.63
CA ILE A 158 -15.09 -9.74 -3.89
C ILE A 158 -13.79 -9.13 -4.39
N LEU A 159 -13.82 -8.56 -5.59
CA LEU A 159 -12.68 -7.90 -6.21
C LEU A 159 -12.92 -6.39 -6.22
N SER A 160 -11.93 -5.60 -5.82
CA SER A 160 -12.06 -4.15 -5.76
C SER A 160 -10.81 -3.42 -6.25
N TYR A 161 -11.05 -2.29 -6.91
CA TYR A 161 -10.04 -1.35 -7.38
C TYR A 161 -10.52 0.08 -7.08
N ALA A 162 -9.60 1.03 -6.90
CA ALA A 162 -9.92 2.44 -6.74
C ALA A 162 -9.65 3.21 -8.03
N SER A 163 -10.56 4.10 -8.43
CA SER A 163 -10.32 5.02 -9.58
C SER A 163 -9.33 6.12 -9.24
N VAL A 164 -9.21 6.47 -7.96
CA VAL A 164 -8.24 7.41 -7.40
C VAL A 164 -7.81 6.88 -6.03
N ARG A 165 -6.50 6.87 -5.77
CA ARG A 165 -5.89 6.38 -4.54
C ARG A 165 -4.86 7.37 -4.03
N HIS A 166 -4.87 7.61 -2.71
CA HIS A 166 -3.74 8.20 -2.00
C HIS A 166 -2.82 7.05 -1.58
N ILE A 167 -1.57 7.09 -2.05
CA ILE A 167 -0.55 6.09 -1.71
C ILE A 167 0.83 6.72 -1.81
N TYR A 168 1.71 6.41 -0.87
CA TYR A 168 3.07 6.96 -0.75
C TYR A 168 3.08 8.50 -0.81
N GLY A 169 2.14 9.14 -0.13
CA GLY A 169 1.99 10.60 -0.09
C GLY A 169 1.57 11.25 -1.43
N GLN A 170 1.08 10.46 -2.40
CA GLN A 170 0.66 10.95 -3.71
C GLN A 170 -0.75 10.50 -4.07
N VAL A 171 -1.52 11.41 -4.66
CA VAL A 171 -2.80 11.08 -5.31
C VAL A 171 -2.53 10.52 -6.70
N ARG A 172 -2.99 9.30 -6.96
CA ARG A 172 -2.79 8.61 -8.23
C ARG A 172 -4.13 8.15 -8.81
N PRO A 173 -4.43 8.41 -10.10
CA PRO A 173 -5.53 7.73 -10.76
C PRO A 173 -5.18 6.25 -10.93
N GLY A 174 -6.16 5.39 -10.67
CA GLY A 174 -6.05 3.94 -10.78
C GLY A 174 -6.82 3.41 -11.99
N ASP A 175 -6.12 2.67 -12.85
CA ASP A 175 -6.75 1.86 -13.90
C ASP A 175 -7.08 0.47 -13.32
N PRO A 176 -8.21 -0.16 -13.67
CA PRO A 176 -8.55 -1.49 -13.19
C PRO A 176 -7.50 -2.51 -13.65
N SER A 177 -7.09 -3.39 -12.75
CA SER A 177 -6.17 -4.48 -13.07
C SER A 177 -6.74 -5.35 -14.18
N ARG A 178 -5.88 -5.72 -15.13
CA ARG A 178 -6.15 -6.76 -16.12
C ARG A 178 -6.69 -8.05 -15.51
N PHE A 179 -6.29 -8.42 -14.29
CA PHE A 179 -6.76 -9.64 -13.65
C PHE A 179 -8.25 -9.59 -13.33
N VAL A 180 -8.80 -8.39 -13.08
CA VAL A 180 -10.25 -8.18 -12.94
C VAL A 180 -10.92 -8.24 -14.32
N LEU A 181 -10.29 -7.66 -15.34
CA LEU A 181 -10.82 -7.63 -16.71
C LEU A 181 -10.81 -8.99 -17.41
N ASP A 182 -10.00 -9.93 -16.91
CA ASP A 182 -9.89 -11.32 -17.35
C ASP A 182 -10.96 -12.23 -16.71
N VAL A 183 -11.67 -11.77 -15.67
CA VAL A 183 -12.79 -12.54 -15.08
C VAL A 183 -13.97 -12.56 -16.07
N PRO A 184 -14.56 -13.73 -16.37
CA PRO A 184 -15.75 -13.82 -17.22
C PRO A 184 -16.89 -12.96 -16.66
N ARG A 185 -17.56 -12.22 -17.54
CA ARG A 185 -18.59 -11.24 -17.12
C ARG A 185 -19.87 -11.92 -16.67
N GLU A 186 -20.14 -13.10 -17.21
CA GLU A 186 -21.24 -13.97 -16.82
C GLU A 186 -21.11 -14.47 -15.39
N ASP A 187 -19.89 -14.56 -14.87
CA ASP A 187 -19.58 -15.08 -13.52
C ASP A 187 -19.41 -13.96 -12.48
N ALA A 188 -19.48 -12.69 -12.91
CA ALA A 188 -19.20 -11.54 -12.07
C ALA A 188 -20.33 -10.50 -12.11
N VAL A 189 -20.70 -9.99 -10.92
CA VAL A 189 -21.61 -8.86 -10.79
C VAL A 189 -20.78 -7.60 -10.53
N TRP A 190 -20.87 -6.63 -11.45
CA TRP A 190 -20.24 -5.34 -11.29
C TRP A 190 -21.06 -4.42 -10.38
N ILE A 191 -20.39 -3.83 -9.40
CA ILE A 191 -20.97 -2.85 -8.48
C ILE A 191 -20.25 -1.52 -8.70
N GLY A 192 -21.00 -0.44 -8.96
CA GLY A 192 -20.46 0.89 -9.21
C GLY A 192 -20.31 1.21 -10.70
N VAL A 193 -19.35 2.08 -11.03
CA VAL A 193 -19.09 2.48 -12.42
C VAL A 193 -18.21 1.43 -13.09
N GLU A 194 -18.80 0.69 -14.03
CA GLU A 194 -18.04 -0.28 -14.82
C GLU A 194 -16.97 0.45 -15.66
N PRO A 195 -15.70 0.05 -15.58
CA PRO A 195 -14.66 0.67 -16.40
C PRO A 195 -14.93 0.34 -17.87
N ARG A 196 -15.02 1.39 -18.70
CA ARG A 196 -15.10 1.21 -20.15
C ARG A 196 -13.78 0.62 -20.61
N ARG A 197 -13.81 -0.57 -21.26
CA ARG A 197 -12.66 -1.05 -22.04
C ARG A 197 -12.35 0.03 -23.09
N SER A 198 -11.34 0.87 -22.86
CA SER A 198 -10.85 1.80 -23.87
C SER A 198 -10.48 0.98 -25.10
N GLY A 199 -11.12 1.30 -26.23
CA GLY A 199 -11.13 0.45 -27.42
C GLY A 199 -9.74 0.16 -27.97
N MET A 200 -9.40 -1.12 -28.02
CA MET A 200 -8.65 -1.67 -29.14
C MET A 200 -9.21 -3.06 -29.42
N ALA A 201 -10.26 -3.08 -30.25
CA ALA A 201 -10.61 -4.27 -31.02
C ALA A 201 -9.47 -4.51 -32.04
N SER A 202 -8.38 -5.13 -31.60
CA SER A 202 -7.71 -6.08 -32.46
C SER A 202 -8.19 -7.44 -31.99
N ALA A 203 -8.75 -8.22 -32.93
CA ALA A 203 -9.08 -9.61 -32.69
C ALA A 203 -7.81 -10.31 -32.19
N ARG A 204 -7.70 -10.51 -30.87
CA ARG A 204 -6.67 -11.39 -30.32
C ARG A 204 -7.02 -12.80 -30.82
N PRO A 205 -6.06 -13.54 -31.42
CA PRO A 205 -6.30 -14.95 -31.70
C PRO A 205 -6.71 -15.63 -30.40
N TYR A 206 -7.69 -16.52 -30.48
CA TYR A 206 -8.18 -17.33 -29.36
C TYR A 206 -6.97 -17.84 -28.55
N ARG A 207 -6.78 -17.26 -27.37
CA ARG A 207 -5.93 -17.87 -26.34
C ARG A 207 -6.86 -18.80 -25.55
N PRO A 208 -6.46 -20.04 -25.28
CA PRO A 208 -7.18 -20.88 -24.33
C PRO A 208 -7.39 -20.08 -23.05
N ASP A 209 -8.55 -20.27 -22.42
CA ASP A 209 -8.82 -19.66 -21.12
C ASP A 209 -7.65 -20.00 -20.19
N PRO A 210 -6.96 -19.01 -19.57
CA PRO A 210 -5.92 -19.29 -18.59
C PRO A 210 -6.41 -20.16 -17.42
N TRP A 211 -7.72 -20.27 -17.25
CA TRP A 211 -8.41 -21.04 -16.22
C TRP A 211 -8.91 -22.40 -16.71
N ASP A 212 -8.82 -22.70 -18.01
CA ASP A 212 -9.01 -24.05 -18.51
C ASP A 212 -7.79 -24.89 -18.10
N ARG A 213 -8.00 -25.81 -17.15
CA ARG A 213 -7.01 -26.84 -16.82
C ARG A 213 -7.06 -27.95 -17.88
N PRO A 214 -5.93 -28.65 -18.18
CA PRO A 214 -6.00 -29.97 -18.77
C PRO A 214 -6.67 -30.99 -17.83
#